data_AF-A0A6J7SLQ2-F1
#
_entry.id   AF-A0A6J7SLQ2-F1
#
_cell.length_a   1.000
_cell.length_b   1.000
_cell.length_c   1.000
_cell.angle_alpha   90.00
_cell.angle_beta   90.00
_cell.angle_gamma   90.00
#
_symmetry.space_group_name_H-M   'P 1'
#
loop_
_entity.id
_entity.type
_entity.pdbx_description
1 polymer ?
#
loop_
_entity_poly.entity_id
_entity_poly.type
_entity_poly.pdbx_seq_one_letter_code
_entity_poly.pdbx_strand_id
1 'polypeptide(L)'
;MLARMLISMARVAKIGGEDAAEAGRDEGRRLAHHRSDQDLPCEEAAEAMLDELGFDPARVDDEGLATIAFTHCPFADLAQTNPELICSLHRGMLEGFADEVDGTELGSFHDLAHRHPCQVQFAITS
;
A
#
# COMPACT_ATOMS: atom_id res chain seq x y z
N MET A 1 -19.80 -1.95 -6.97
CA MET A 1 -20.05 -2.07 -8.43
C MET A 1 -19.03 -1.32 -9.28
N LEU A 2 -18.73 -0.05 -8.98
CA LEU A 2 -17.75 0.75 -9.75
C LEU A 2 -16.37 0.08 -9.85
N ALA A 3 -15.79 -0.39 -8.74
CA ALA A 3 -14.48 -1.05 -8.74
C ALA A 3 -14.40 -2.27 -9.67
N ARG A 4 -15.47 -3.09 -9.76
CA ARG A 4 -15.53 -4.20 -10.71
C ARG A 4 -15.52 -3.73 -12.17
N MET A 5 -16.19 -2.63 -12.48
CA MET A 5 -16.18 -2.05 -13.83
C MET A 5 -14.80 -1.49 -14.18
N LEU A 6 -14.13 -0.81 -13.25
CA LEU A 6 -12.77 -0.29 -13.45
C LEU A 6 -11.76 -1.41 -13.71
N ILE A 7 -11.83 -2.52 -12.96
CA ILE A 7 -10.99 -3.69 -13.21
C ILE A 7 -11.28 -4.31 -14.57
N SER A 8 -12.56 -4.39 -14.98
CA SER A 8 -12.90 -4.85 -16.33
C SER A 8 -12.31 -3.95 -17.42
N MET A 9 -12.32 -2.62 -17.21
CA MET A 9 -11.71 -1.67 -18.14
C MET A 9 -10.19 -1.81 -18.19
N ALA A 10 -9.53 -1.94 -17.04
CA ALA A 10 -8.08 -2.16 -16.95
C ALA A 10 -7.66 -3.42 -17.73
N ARG A 11 -8.43 -4.51 -17.62
CA ARG A 11 -8.20 -5.73 -18.39
C ARG A 11 -8.36 -5.52 -19.90
N VAL A 12 -9.37 -4.79 -20.34
CA VAL A 12 -9.56 -4.45 -21.76
C VAL A 12 -8.41 -3.61 -22.28
N ALA A 13 -7.94 -2.65 -21.48
CA ALA A 13 -6.79 -1.79 -21.78
C ALA A 13 -5.43 -2.50 -21.63
N LYS A 14 -5.41 -3.75 -21.11
CA LYS A 14 -4.20 -4.54 -20.84
C LYS A 14 -3.21 -3.85 -19.90
N ILE A 15 -3.73 -3.16 -18.89
CA ILE A 15 -2.94 -2.58 -17.80
C ILE A 15 -2.25 -3.72 -17.04
N GLY A 16 -0.93 -3.62 -16.86
CA GLY A 16 -0.12 -4.58 -16.10
C GLY A 16 0.12 -4.16 -14.65
N GLY A 17 0.80 -5.01 -13.88
CA GLY A 17 1.16 -4.71 -12.49
C GLY A 17 1.98 -3.43 -12.32
N GLU A 18 2.92 -3.13 -13.22
CA GLU A 18 3.73 -1.91 -13.13
C GLU A 18 2.94 -0.63 -13.42
N ASP A 19 2.02 -0.67 -14.39
CA ASP A 19 1.10 0.45 -14.63
C ASP A 19 0.21 0.71 -13.41
N ALA A 20 -0.22 -0.37 -12.76
CA ALA A 20 -1.00 -0.33 -11.54
C ALA A 20 -0.18 0.23 -10.35
N ALA A 21 1.10 -0.14 -10.25
CA ALA A 21 2.02 0.43 -9.27
C ALA A 21 2.28 1.92 -9.50
N GLU A 22 2.44 2.37 -10.75
CA GLU A 22 2.55 3.80 -11.07
C GLU A 22 1.31 4.58 -10.61
N ALA A 23 0.11 4.08 -10.94
CA ALA A 23 -1.13 4.69 -10.48
C ALA A 23 -1.24 4.69 -8.95
N GLY A 24 -0.74 3.64 -8.29
CA GLY A 24 -0.60 3.59 -6.83
C GLY A 24 0.33 4.70 -6.32
N ARG A 25 1.54 4.82 -6.88
CA ARG A 25 2.53 5.84 -6.47
C ARG A 25 1.99 7.26 -6.59
N ASP A 26 1.29 7.55 -7.68
CA ASP A 26 0.61 8.84 -7.87
C ASP A 26 -0.37 9.14 -6.73
N GLU A 27 -1.16 8.15 -6.31
CA GLU A 27 -2.13 8.31 -5.24
C GLU A 27 -1.46 8.38 -3.86
N GLY A 28 -0.43 7.58 -3.61
CA GLY A 28 0.38 7.63 -2.40
C GLY A 28 0.93 9.02 -2.12
N ARG A 29 1.51 9.68 -3.15
CA ARG A 29 2.00 11.06 -3.03
C ARG A 29 0.88 12.05 -2.70
N ARG A 30 -0.31 11.88 -3.30
CA ARG A 30 -1.47 12.72 -2.96
C ARG A 30 -1.90 12.54 -1.50
N LEU A 31 -1.97 11.30 -1.01
CA LEU A 31 -2.33 11.01 0.37
C LEU A 31 -1.33 11.63 1.35
N ALA A 32 -0.03 11.51 1.07
CA ALA A 32 1.02 12.11 1.89
C ALA A 32 0.90 13.65 2.01
N HIS A 33 0.47 14.34 0.94
CA HIS A 33 0.22 15.78 0.98
C HIS A 33 -1.02 16.20 1.78
N HIS A 34 -2.02 15.31 1.94
CA HIS A 34 -3.28 15.62 2.62
C HIS A 34 -3.32 15.18 4.08
N ARG A 35 -2.26 14.53 4.59
CA ARG A 35 -2.18 14.11 5.98
C ARG A 35 -2.16 15.31 6.95
N SER A 36 -2.82 15.15 8.09
CA SER A 36 -2.76 16.11 9.20
C SER A 36 -1.47 15.98 10.02
N ASP A 37 -0.85 14.80 10.01
CA ASP A 37 0.17 14.42 10.97
C ASP A 37 1.56 14.48 10.32
N GLN A 38 2.00 15.69 9.98
CA GLN A 38 3.25 15.89 9.22
C GLN A 38 4.52 15.58 10.02
N ASP A 39 4.43 15.56 11.36
CA ASP A 39 5.56 15.29 12.25
C ASP A 39 5.75 13.80 12.56
N LEU A 40 4.85 12.92 12.12
CA LEU A 40 4.97 11.49 12.37
C LEU A 40 6.05 10.86 11.48
N PRO A 41 6.83 9.90 12.04
CA PRO A 41 7.69 9.02 11.24
C PRO A 41 6.90 8.31 10.13
N CYS A 42 7.57 7.95 9.03
CA CYS A 42 6.91 7.38 7.86
C CYS A 42 6.08 6.13 8.19
N GLU A 43 6.59 5.20 9.01
CA GLU A 43 5.89 3.98 9.39
C GLU A 43 4.62 4.26 10.21
N GLU A 44 4.65 5.28 11.08
CA GLU A 44 3.50 5.68 11.89
C GLU A 44 2.45 6.40 11.03
N ALA A 45 2.90 7.28 10.14
CA ALA A 45 2.03 7.97 9.19
C ALA A 45 1.39 6.97 8.20
N ALA A 46 2.13 5.95 7.77
CA ALA A 46 1.62 4.90 6.90
C ALA A 46 0.60 4.01 7.63
N GLU A 47 0.86 3.66 8.90
CA GLU A 47 -0.11 2.95 9.75
C GLU A 47 -1.41 3.75 9.88
N ALA A 48 -1.35 5.04 10.19
CA ALA A 48 -2.54 5.90 10.28
C ALA A 48 -3.31 5.99 8.94
N MET A 49 -2.60 6.21 7.83
CA MET A 49 -3.21 6.24 6.49
C MET A 49 -3.92 4.93 6.16
N LEU A 50 -3.32 3.78 6.48
CA LEU A 50 -3.90 2.46 6.23
C LEU A 50 -5.16 2.23 7.06
N ASP A 51 -5.18 2.67 8.31
CA ASP A 51 -6.36 2.61 9.19
C ASP A 51 -7.51 3.45 8.61
N GLU A 52 -7.22 4.69 8.18
CA GLU A 52 -8.22 5.57 7.54
C GLU A 52 -8.80 4.97 6.25
N LEU A 53 -7.98 4.26 5.48
CA LEU A 53 -8.40 3.56 4.27
C LEU A 53 -9.10 2.22 4.54
N GLY A 54 -9.17 1.79 5.80
CA GLY A 54 -9.85 0.57 6.23
C GLY A 54 -9.05 -0.71 5.97
N PHE A 55 -7.72 -0.65 6.01
CA PHE A 55 -6.88 -1.86 5.94
C PHE A 55 -6.71 -2.56 7.30
N ASP A 56 -7.22 -1.97 8.38
CA ASP A 56 -7.09 -2.46 9.76
C ASP A 56 -5.64 -2.90 10.06
N PRO A 57 -4.66 -1.98 10.02
CA PRO A 57 -3.25 -2.33 10.10
C PRO A 57 -2.86 -2.84 11.49
N ALA A 58 -1.85 -3.71 11.53
CA ALA A 58 -1.20 -4.14 12.76
C ALA A 58 0.32 -4.04 12.59
N ARG A 59 0.98 -3.19 13.39
CA ARG A 59 2.42 -2.97 13.35
C ARG A 59 3.18 -3.76 14.41
N VAL A 60 4.35 -4.25 14.04
CA VAL A 60 5.38 -4.78 14.94
C VAL A 60 6.73 -4.18 14.57
N ASP A 61 7.42 -3.62 15.56
CA ASP A 61 8.75 -3.05 15.40
C ASP A 61 9.81 -4.04 15.91
N ASP A 62 10.80 -4.34 15.07
CA ASP A 62 11.90 -5.26 15.40
C ASP A 62 13.18 -4.87 14.66
N GLU A 63 14.32 -4.87 15.38
CA GLU A 63 15.66 -4.60 14.84
C GLU A 63 15.79 -3.39 13.88
N GLY A 64 15.04 -2.31 14.12
CA GLY A 64 15.07 -1.10 13.27
C GLY A 64 14.21 -1.21 12.00
N LEU A 65 13.30 -2.19 11.95
CA LEU A 65 12.28 -2.34 10.92
C LEU A 65 10.89 -2.32 11.54
N ALA A 66 9.97 -1.62 10.90
CA ALA A 66 8.54 -1.69 11.21
C ALA A 66 7.87 -2.60 10.18
N THR A 67 7.29 -3.71 10.61
CA THR A 67 6.44 -4.56 9.77
C THR A 67 4.99 -4.22 10.03
N ILE A 68 4.28 -3.76 9.00
CA ILE A 68 2.86 -3.44 9.05
C ILE A 68 2.09 -4.51 8.26
N ALA A 69 1.22 -5.26 8.93
CA ALA A 69 0.32 -6.21 8.31
C ALA A 69 -1.04 -5.55 8.03
N PHE A 70 -1.60 -5.80 6.84
CA PHE A 70 -2.98 -5.42 6.50
C PHE A 70 -3.91 -6.56 6.93
N THR A 71 -4.59 -6.42 8.07
CA THR A 71 -5.48 -7.48 8.58
C THR A 71 -6.82 -7.50 7.84
N HIS A 72 -7.17 -6.38 7.19
CA HIS A 72 -8.28 -6.28 6.26
C HIS A 72 -7.83 -5.75 4.89
N CYS A 73 -8.57 -6.11 3.85
CA CYS A 73 -8.42 -5.53 2.52
C CYS A 73 -9.82 -5.11 2.05
N PRO A 74 -10.09 -3.80 1.89
CA PRO A 74 -11.38 -3.31 1.38
C PRO A 74 -11.77 -3.88 0.01
N PHE A 75 -10.79 -4.41 -0.72
CA PHE A 75 -10.92 -5.00 -2.04
C PHE A 75 -10.60 -6.50 -2.08
N ALA A 76 -10.70 -7.23 -0.96
CA ALA A 76 -10.32 -8.64 -0.85
C ALA A 76 -10.87 -9.53 -1.98
N ASP A 77 -12.15 -9.36 -2.35
CA ASP A 77 -12.77 -10.10 -3.46
C ASP A 77 -12.09 -9.83 -4.83
N LEU A 78 -11.67 -8.60 -5.06
CA LEU A 78 -10.99 -8.20 -6.28
C LEU A 78 -9.54 -8.65 -6.26
N ALA A 79 -8.87 -8.56 -5.12
CA ALA A 79 -7.50 -9.01 -4.92
C ALA A 79 -7.35 -10.52 -5.16
N GLN A 80 -8.31 -11.33 -4.70
CA GLN A 80 -8.32 -12.77 -4.94
C GLN A 80 -8.36 -13.14 -6.44
N THR A 81 -9.01 -12.31 -7.25
CA THR A 81 -9.20 -12.58 -8.69
C THR A 81 -8.22 -11.83 -9.58
N ASN A 82 -7.59 -10.77 -9.07
CA ASN A 82 -6.67 -9.89 -9.81
C ASN A 82 -5.51 -9.42 -8.90
N PRO A 83 -4.74 -10.34 -8.29
CA PRO A 83 -3.74 -9.97 -7.29
C PRO A 83 -2.64 -9.07 -7.89
N GLU A 84 -2.22 -9.35 -9.13
CA GLU A 84 -1.21 -8.54 -9.82
C GLU A 84 -1.62 -7.06 -9.92
N LEU A 85 -2.90 -6.76 -10.15
CA LEU A 85 -3.37 -5.37 -10.25
C LEU A 85 -3.59 -4.74 -8.88
N ILE A 86 -4.33 -5.42 -8.00
CA ILE A 86 -4.75 -4.85 -6.71
C ILE A 86 -3.56 -4.74 -5.74
N CYS A 87 -2.75 -5.79 -5.65
CA CYS A 87 -1.60 -5.76 -4.74
C CYS A 87 -0.52 -4.80 -5.25
N SER A 88 -0.33 -4.65 -6.57
CA SER A 88 0.59 -3.64 -7.12
C SER A 88 0.10 -2.21 -6.89
N LEU A 89 -1.22 -1.96 -6.95
CA LEU A 89 -1.79 -0.67 -6.55
C LEU A 89 -1.44 -0.33 -5.10
N HIS A 90 -1.64 -1.28 -4.17
CA HIS A 90 -1.33 -1.05 -2.75
C HIS A 90 0.18 -0.87 -2.51
N ARG A 91 1.02 -1.67 -3.18
CA ARG A 91 2.49 -1.51 -3.14
C ARG A 91 2.88 -0.11 -3.60
N GLY A 92 2.45 0.28 -4.80
CA GLY A 92 2.76 1.60 -5.36
C GLY A 92 2.24 2.72 -4.46
N MET A 93 1.05 2.60 -3.89
CA MET A 93 0.50 3.56 -2.94
C MET A 93 1.43 3.78 -1.74
N LEU A 94 1.97 2.72 -1.15
CA LEU A 94 2.89 2.84 -0.02
C LEU A 94 4.24 3.40 -0.46
N GLU A 95 4.74 3.01 -1.65
CA GLU A 95 6.00 3.54 -2.20
C GLU A 95 5.90 5.05 -2.40
N GLY A 96 4.86 5.51 -3.11
CA GLY A 96 4.66 6.93 -3.37
C GLY A 96 4.36 7.73 -2.11
N PHE A 97 3.70 7.11 -1.12
CA PHE A 97 3.50 7.75 0.18
C PHE A 97 4.85 7.96 0.89
N ALA A 98 5.66 6.91 1.03
CA ALA A 98 6.94 6.97 1.72
C ALA A 98 7.93 7.95 1.04
N ASP A 99 7.98 7.93 -0.29
CA ASP A 99 8.78 8.85 -1.10
C ASP A 99 8.48 10.32 -0.77
N GLU A 100 7.21 10.65 -0.52
CA GLU A 100 6.76 12.02 -0.25
C GLU A 100 6.85 12.40 1.24
N VAL A 101 6.78 11.43 2.15
CA VAL A 101 6.86 11.69 3.59
C VAL A 101 8.27 12.10 4.00
N ASP A 102 9.25 11.24 3.72
CA ASP A 102 10.64 11.44 4.09
C ASP A 102 11.65 10.70 3.19
N GLY A 103 11.18 10.03 2.13
CA GLY A 103 12.02 9.26 1.23
C GLY A 103 12.45 7.90 1.81
N THR A 104 11.77 7.40 2.84
CA THR A 104 12.02 6.06 3.38
C THR A 104 11.80 5.01 2.30
N GLU A 105 12.83 4.24 1.98
CA GLU A 105 12.68 3.08 1.10
C GLU A 105 11.88 1.99 1.81
N LEU A 106 10.87 1.47 1.13
CA LEU A 106 10.16 0.28 1.59
C LEU A 106 11.10 -0.94 1.54
N GLY A 107 11.02 -1.77 2.58
CA GLY A 107 11.57 -3.11 2.57
C GLY A 107 10.70 -4.07 1.77
N SER A 108 10.50 -5.30 2.27
CA SER A 108 9.67 -6.28 1.56
C SER A 108 8.19 -5.89 1.57
N PHE A 109 7.55 -5.91 0.40
CA PHE A 109 6.09 -5.95 0.26
C PHE A 109 5.64 -7.37 -0.07
N HIS A 110 4.75 -7.92 0.74
CA HIS A 110 4.16 -9.24 0.54
C HIS A 110 2.72 -9.08 0.02
N ASP A 111 2.49 -9.57 -1.19
CA ASP A 111 1.17 -9.61 -1.79
C ASP A 111 0.28 -10.71 -1.20
N LEU A 112 -0.92 -10.88 -1.77
CA LEU A 112 -1.87 -11.91 -1.35
C LEU A 112 -1.37 -13.35 -1.60
N ALA A 113 -0.46 -13.55 -2.56
CA ALA A 113 0.05 -14.88 -2.91
C ALA A 113 1.24 -15.31 -2.02
N HIS A 114 1.81 -14.40 -1.25
CA HIS A 114 2.92 -14.68 -0.35
C HIS A 114 2.50 -15.57 0.85
N ARG A 115 3.46 -16.32 1.41
CA ARG A 115 3.21 -17.22 2.56
C ARG A 115 2.77 -16.47 3.82
N HIS A 116 3.31 -15.28 4.02
CA HIS A 116 2.88 -14.31 5.03
C HIS A 116 2.32 -13.11 4.26
N PRO A 117 1.05 -13.18 3.84
CA PRO A 117 0.50 -12.25 2.88
C PRO A 117 0.24 -10.90 3.52
N CYS A 118 0.08 -9.89 2.66
CA CYS A 118 -0.46 -8.59 3.05
C CYS A 118 0.35 -7.91 4.16
N GLN A 119 1.65 -7.75 3.95
CA GLN A 119 2.49 -6.96 4.86
C GLN A 119 3.53 -6.14 4.10
N VAL A 120 3.94 -5.04 4.69
CA VAL A 120 4.99 -4.15 4.19
C VAL A 120 6.00 -3.88 5.30
N GLN A 121 7.25 -3.66 4.93
CA GLN A 121 8.30 -3.26 5.85
C GLN A 121 8.75 -1.84 5.57
N PHE A 122 9.01 -1.08 6.64
CA PHE A 122 9.63 0.23 6.60
C PHE A 122 10.92 0.20 7.42
N ALA A 123 11.93 0.96 6.98
CA ALA A 123 13.09 1.23 7.81
C ALA A 123 12.71 2.25 8.89
N ILE A 124 13.03 1.95 10.15
CA ILE A 124 12.83 2.89 11.26
C ILE A 124 14.08 3.76 11.36
N THR A 125 13.93 5.04 11.06
CA THR A 125 15.01 6.01 11.23
C THR A 125 15.00 6.51 12.68
N SER A 126 15.93 6.04 13.50
CA SER A 126 16.14 6.49 14.90
C SER A 126 16.72 7.91 15.00
#